data_AF-A0A3P7M6D6-F1
#
_entry.id   AF-A0A3P7M6D6-F1
#
_cell.length_a   1.000
_cell.length_b   1.000
_cell.length_c   1.000
_cell.angle_alpha   90.00
_cell.angle_beta   90.00
_cell.angle_gamma   90.00
#
_symmetry.space_group_name_H-M   'P 1'
#
loop_
_entity.id
_entity.type
_entity.pdbx_description
1 polymer ?
#
loop_
_entity_poly.entity_id
_entity_poly.type
_entity_poly.pdbx_seq_one_letter_code
_entity_poly.pdbx_strand_id
1 'polypeptide(L)' 'MEEIEKELLHGQSAQGPLTAEEVYYMTEKSGLSESFPLFTAVHRICKGEMKPNDLVACLRSHPEHTDLMLK' A
#
# COMPACT_ATOMS: atom_id res chain seq x y z
N MET A 1 -3.52 -10.11 12.71
CA MET A 1 -4.11 -8.75 12.66
C MET A 1 -5.12 -8.58 13.78
N GLU A 2 -6.05 -9.53 13.96
CA GLU A 2 -7.01 -9.55 15.08
C GLU A 2 -6.40 -9.36 16.49
N GLU A 3 -5.24 -9.97 16.79
CA GLU A 3 -4.56 -9.76 18.08
C GLU A 3 -4.12 -8.31 18.30
N ILE A 4 -3.58 -7.66 17.26
CA ILE A 4 -3.13 -6.27 17.33
C ILE A 4 -4.31 -5.31 17.48
N GLU A 5 -5.42 -5.56 16.77
CA GLU A 5 -6.65 -4.75 16.88
C GLU A 5 -7.26 -4.87 18.28
N LYS A 6 -7.23 -6.07 18.87
CA LYS A 6 -7.73 -6.31 20.22
C LYS A 6 -6.86 -5.63 21.28
N GLU A 7 -5.54 -5.68 21.13
CA GLU A 7 -4.59 -5.11 22.10
C GLU A 7 -4.43 -3.59 21.98
N LEU A 8 -4.40 -3.04 20.77
CA LEU A 8 -4.08 -1.62 20.54
C LEU A 8 -5.29 -0.76 20.17
N LEU A 9 -6.32 -1.34 19.56
CA LEU A 9 -7.52 -0.62 19.11
C LEU A 9 -8.74 -0.89 20.00
N HIS A 10 -8.57 -1.59 21.12
CA HIS A 10 -9.65 -1.93 22.06
C HIS A 10 -10.85 -2.61 21.38
N GLY A 11 -10.58 -3.42 20.34
CA GLY A 11 -11.62 -4.11 19.56
C GLY A 11 -12.23 -3.30 18.42
N GLN A 12 -11.73 -2.09 18.11
CA GLN A 12 -12.05 -1.41 16.86
C GLN A 12 -11.28 -2.04 15.69
N SER A 13 -11.95 -2.22 14.55
CA SER A 13 -11.33 -2.77 13.34
C SER A 13 -10.38 -1.74 12.70
N ALA A 14 -9.20 -2.20 12.29
CA ALA A 14 -8.30 -1.41 11.46
C ALA A 14 -8.83 -1.42 10.02
N GLN A 15 -9.50 -0.35 9.63
CA GLN A 15 -10.03 -0.23 8.27
C GLN A 15 -8.93 -0.08 7.21
N GLY A 16 -7.74 0.41 7.59
CA GLY A 16 -6.62 0.63 6.67
C GLY A 16 -6.24 -0.60 5.83
N PRO A 17 -5.94 -1.76 6.44
CA PRO A 17 -5.65 -3.00 5.70
C PRO A 17 -6.78 -3.47 4.78
N LEU A 18 -8.04 -3.38 5.23
CA LEU A 18 -9.21 -3.77 4.41
C LEU A 18 -9.36 -2.84 3.20
N THR A 19 -9.30 -1.53 3.41
CA THR A 19 -9.35 -0.54 2.34
C THR A 19 -8.16 -0.67 1.38
N ALA A 20 -6.96 -1.00 1.88
CA ALA A 20 -5.80 -1.24 1.02
C ALA A 20 -5.99 -2.43 0.07
N GLU A 21 -6.64 -3.51 0.53
CA GLU A 21 -7.01 -4.65 -0.32
C GLU A 21 -8.05 -4.28 -1.38
N GLU A 22 -9.09 -3.53 -1.02
CA GLU A 22 -10.11 -3.07 -1.97
C GLU A 22 -9.53 -2.16 -3.04
N VAL A 23 -8.70 -1.19 -2.64
CA VAL A 23 -8.05 -0.26 -3.56
C VAL A 23 -7.09 -0.99 -4.50
N TYR A 24 -6.26 -1.91 -3.98
CA TYR A 24 -5.35 -2.72 -4.80
C TYR A 24 -6.12 -3.55 -5.84
N TYR A 25 -7.21 -4.21 -5.43
CA TYR A 25 -8.04 -4.97 -6.36
C TYR A 25 -8.65 -4.09 -7.46
N MET A 26 -9.12 -2.89 -7.11
CA MET A 26 -9.66 -1.92 -8.06
C MET A 26 -8.59 -1.46 -9.07
N THR A 27 -7.38 -1.13 -8.60
CA THR A 27 -6.28 -0.68 -9.48
C THR A 27 -5.78 -1.80 -10.38
N GLU A 28 -5.66 -3.03 -9.87
CA GLU A 28 -5.27 -4.22 -10.65
C GLU A 28 -6.28 -4.49 -11.76
N LYS A 29 -7.56 -4.52 -11.42
CA LYS A 29 -8.64 -4.74 -12.39
C LYS A 29 -8.69 -3.67 -13.47
N SER A 30 -8.23 -2.46 -13.16
CA SER A 30 -8.20 -1.33 -14.08
C SER A 30 -6.88 -1.23 -14.86
N GLY A 31 -5.88 -2.08 -14.57
CA GLY A 31 -4.55 -2.02 -15.17
C GLY A 31 -3.74 -0.79 -14.74
N LEU A 32 -4.05 -0.21 -13.58
CA LEU A 32 -3.48 1.05 -13.08
C LEU A 32 -2.53 0.87 -11.89
N SER A 33 -2.24 -0.35 -11.44
CA SER A 33 -1.43 -0.57 -10.25
C SER A 33 -0.02 0.01 -10.32
N GLU A 34 0.59 0.04 -11.51
CA GLU A 34 1.89 0.67 -11.75
C GLU A 34 1.84 2.21 -11.66
N SER A 35 0.67 2.80 -11.93
CA SER A 35 0.45 4.24 -11.76
C SER A 35 0.22 4.63 -10.30
N PHE A 36 -0.16 3.67 -9.45
CA PHE A 36 -0.43 3.88 -8.02
C PHE A 36 0.40 2.93 -7.14
N PRO A 37 1.75 2.96 -7.25
CA PRO A 37 2.61 1.98 -6.58
C PRO A 37 2.54 2.07 -5.05
N LEU A 38 2.12 3.21 -4.50
CA LEU A 38 1.93 3.38 -3.06
C LEU A 38 0.79 2.48 -2.52
N PHE A 39 -0.35 2.42 -3.20
CA PHE A 39 -1.47 1.57 -2.75
C PHE A 39 -1.10 0.09 -2.83
N THR A 40 -0.41 -0.30 -3.90
CA THR A 40 0.13 -1.65 -4.06
C THR A 40 1.14 -1.99 -2.96
N ALA A 41 2.07 -1.09 -2.64
CA ALA A 41 3.07 -1.31 -1.59
C ALA A 41 2.41 -1.46 -0.21
N VAL A 42 1.45 -0.59 0.15
CA VAL A 42 0.73 -0.67 1.43
C VAL A 42 -0.03 -1.98 1.54
N HIS A 43 -0.76 -2.39 0.50
CA HIS A 43 -1.44 -3.69 0.48
C HIS A 43 -0.47 -4.86 0.70
N ARG A 44 0.63 -4.90 -0.05
CA ARG A 44 1.63 -5.97 0.05
C ARG A 44 2.33 -6.01 1.41
N ILE A 45 2.53 -4.87 2.05
CA ILE A 45 3.04 -4.79 3.42
C ILE A 45 2.02 -5.39 4.41
N CYS A 46 0.73 -5.03 4.29
CA CYS A 46 -0.33 -5.60 5.13
C CYS A 46 -0.47 -7.12 4.96
N LYS A 47 -0.19 -7.66 3.76
CA LYS A 47 -0.17 -9.10 3.46
C LYS A 47 1.14 -9.81 3.87
N GLY A 48 2.17 -9.06 4.27
CA GLY A 48 3.49 -9.61 4.62
C GLY A 48 4.37 -9.99 3.42
N GLU A 49 4.01 -9.55 2.21
CA GLU A 49 4.72 -9.83 0.96
C GLU A 49 5.86 -8.82 0.69
N MET A 50 5.83 -7.67 1.36
CA MET A 50 6.82 -6.60 1.28
C MET A 50 7.18 -6.13 2.69
N LYS A 51 8.45 -5.80 2.95
CA LYS A 51 8.83 -5.25 4.26
C LYS A 51 8.45 -3.77 4.33
N PRO A 52 7.97 -3.26 5.48
CA PRO A 52 7.65 -1.84 5.65
C PRO A 52 8.80 -0.89 5.27
N ASN A 53 10.05 -1.30 5.52
CA ASN A 53 11.23 -0.49 5.19
C ASN A 53 11.45 -0.29 3.69
N ASP A 54 10.86 -1.15 2.85
CA ASP A 54 10.98 -1.06 1.39
C ASP A 54 10.02 -0.02 0.80
N LEU A 55 9.04 0.47 1.58
CA LEU A 55 8.06 1.48 1.15
C LEU A 55 8.71 2.75 0.60
N VAL A 56 9.75 3.23 1.27
CA VAL A 56 10.48 4.45 0.84
C VAL A 56 11.16 4.23 -0.51
N ALA A 57 11.62 3.02 -0.79
CA ALA A 57 12.20 2.69 -2.10
C ALA A 57 11.13 2.77 -3.21
N CYS A 58 9.93 2.23 -2.98
CA CYS A 58 8.81 2.35 -3.92
C CYS A 58 8.43 3.81 -4.24
N LEU A 59 8.52 4.71 -3.25
CA LEU A 59 8.24 6.13 -3.44
C LEU A 59 9.32 6.85 -4.27
N ARG A 60 10.58 6.44 -4.18
CA ARG A 60 11.67 7.02 -4.98
C ARG A 60 11.52 6.73 -6.47
N SER A 61 10.89 5.61 -6.82
CA SER A 61 10.57 5.22 -8.19
C SER A 61 9.15 5.62 -8.62
N HIS A 62 8.45 6.47 -7.85
CA HIS A 62 7.07 6.83 -8.13
C HIS A 62 6.95 7.62 -9.43
N PRO A 63 6.00 7.30 -10.34
CA PRO A 63 5.84 7.94 -11.64
C PRO A 63 5.83 9.48 -11.61
N GLU A 64 5.14 10.08 -10.62
CA GLU A 64 5.11 11.54 -10.36
C GLU A 64 6.49 12.20 -10.16
N HIS A 65 7.53 11.44 -9.79
CA HIS A 65 8.88 11.96 -9.55
C HIS A 65 9.88 11.57 -10.64
N THR A 66 9.57 10.54 -11.43
CA THR A 66 10.46 10.03 -12.48
C THR A 66 10.53 10.99 -13.68
N ASP A 67 9.46 11.72 -13.98
CA ASP A 67 9.39 12.66 -15.12
C ASP A 67 10.08 14.03 -14.85
N LEU A 68 10.46 14.31 -13.59
CA LEU A 68 11.23 15.52 -13.25
C LEU A 68 12.70 15.45 -13.68
N MET A 69 13.22 14.28 -14.05
CA MET A 69 14.61 14.13 -14.52
C MET A 69 14.81 14.50 -16.00
N LEU A 70 13.74 14.91 -16.71
CA LEU A 70 13.75 15.31 -18.12
C LEU A 70 13.46 16.80 -18.36
N LYS A 71 13.43 17.64 -17.32
CA LYS A 71 13.34 19.11 -17.43
C LYS A 71 14.59 19.77 -16.85
#